data_AF-A0A7J4EWP0-F1
#
_entry.id   AF-A0A7J4EWP0-F1
#
_cell.length_a   1.000
_cell.length_b   1.000
_cell.length_c   1.000
_cell.angle_alpha   90.00
_cell.angle_beta   90.00
_cell.angle_gamma   90.00
#
_symmetry.space_group_name_H-M   'P 1'
#
loop_
_entity.id
_entity.type
_entity.pdbx_description
1 polymer ?
#
loop_
_entity_poly.entity_id
_entity_poly.type
_entity_poly.pdbx_seq_one_letter_code
_entity_poly.pdbx_strand_id
1 'polypeptide(L)'
;MVLSDACFSEDPGLVVIDLSDPKNPKLIGKLKIPGYSTYLHPIDEKRLVGIGRDERNRLKISLFKLEDKTKPVEVDRYILPKYYSPALYNPHSFLWDRDNKVLIIPGGNSCYIFKIDRDRISLKMEDIHKGNVLRSLYINSYLYTLSNSQIHIIDMRDWDIVKEITIGENLS
;
A
#
# COMPACT_ATOMS: atom_id res chain seq x y z
N MET A 1 3.03 -17.68 7.69
CA MET A 1 2.11 -16.61 7.24
C MET A 1 2.30 -15.43 8.17
N VAL A 2 2.30 -14.20 7.69
CA VAL A 2 2.45 -13.01 8.55
C VAL A 2 1.08 -12.38 8.74
N LEU A 3 0.72 -12.09 9.99
CA LEU A 3 -0.55 -11.48 10.34
C LEU A 3 -0.27 -10.13 11.02
N SER A 4 -1.12 -9.15 10.77
CA SER A 4 -1.17 -7.93 11.57
C SER A 4 -2.21 -8.14 12.67
N ASP A 5 -1.83 -7.86 13.91
CA ASP A 5 -2.81 -7.76 14.99
C ASP A 5 -3.22 -6.28 15.15
N ALA A 6 -4.50 -6.06 15.35
CA ALA A 6 -5.11 -4.76 15.62
C ALA A 6 -6.01 -4.83 16.85
N CYS A 7 -5.91 -5.91 17.64
CA CYS A 7 -6.76 -6.17 18.78
C CYS A 7 -6.15 -5.60 20.06
N PHE A 8 -6.74 -4.48 20.47
CA PHE A 8 -6.70 -3.83 21.78
C PHE A 8 -5.93 -4.53 22.92
N SER A 9 -4.98 -3.73 23.44
CA SER A 9 -4.22 -3.82 24.69
C SER A 9 -2.89 -4.59 24.59
N GLU A 10 -1.80 -3.79 24.51
CA GLU A 10 -0.38 -4.21 24.48
C GLU A 10 0.19 -4.75 23.14
N ASP A 11 -0.46 -4.39 22.04
CA ASP A 11 -0.48 -5.14 20.77
C ASP A 11 0.74 -4.93 19.83
N PRO A 12 1.48 -5.98 19.44
CA PRO A 12 2.52 -5.89 18.40
C PRO A 12 1.92 -5.56 17.04
N GLY A 13 2.37 -4.46 16.41
CA GLY A 13 1.85 -4.07 15.09
C GLY A 13 2.18 -5.05 13.93
N LEU A 14 3.06 -6.04 14.14
CA LEU A 14 3.28 -7.17 13.24
C LEU A 14 3.58 -8.45 14.02
N VAL A 15 2.91 -9.55 13.67
CA VAL A 15 3.19 -10.88 14.23
C VAL A 15 3.50 -11.89 13.13
N VAL A 16 4.49 -12.75 13.37
CA VAL A 16 4.91 -13.78 12.43
C VAL A 16 4.56 -15.14 13.01
N ILE A 17 3.70 -15.87 12.29
CA ILE A 17 3.25 -17.19 12.69
C ILE A 17 3.75 -18.21 11.65
N ASP A 18 4.48 -19.21 12.15
CA ASP A 18 4.81 -20.40 11.39
C ASP A 18 3.58 -21.31 11.32
N LEU A 19 3.20 -21.65 10.09
CA LEU A 19 2.06 -22.50 9.76
C LEU A 19 2.49 -23.73 8.95
N SER A 20 3.79 -24.06 8.95
CA SER A 20 4.29 -25.23 8.21
C SER A 20 3.66 -26.54 8.68
N ASP A 21 3.28 -26.61 9.96
CA ASP A 21 2.47 -27.69 10.53
C ASP A 21 1.08 -27.16 10.91
N PRO A 22 0.00 -27.52 10.18
CA PRO A 22 -1.34 -27.05 10.47
C PRO A 22 -1.89 -27.57 11.82
N LYS A 23 -1.30 -28.63 12.38
CA LYS A 23 -1.68 -29.14 13.71
C LYS A 23 -0.97 -28.42 14.84
N ASN A 24 0.09 -27.68 14.54
CA ASN A 24 0.94 -27.02 15.53
C ASN A 24 1.45 -25.66 15.02
N PRO A 25 0.57 -24.66 14.82
CA PRO A 25 0.98 -23.32 14.45
C PRO A 25 1.79 -22.67 15.58
N LYS A 26 2.88 -21.97 15.23
CA LYS A 26 3.80 -21.35 16.22
C LYS A 26 3.96 -19.87 15.98
N LEU A 27 3.78 -19.07 17.03
CA LEU A 27 4.18 -17.67 17.02
C LEU A 27 5.71 -17.59 17.14
N ILE A 28 6.38 -17.17 16.06
CA ILE A 28 7.85 -17.20 15.98
C ILE A 28 8.51 -15.82 16.03
N GLY A 29 7.76 -14.75 15.76
CA GLY A 29 8.28 -13.39 15.76
C GLY A 29 7.21 -12.35 16.06
N LYS A 30 7.63 -11.22 16.63
CA LYS A 30 6.80 -10.05 16.91
C LYS A 30 7.60 -8.78 16.68
N LEU A 31 6.93 -7.76 16.14
CA LEU A 31 7.49 -6.42 16.04
C LEU A 31 6.43 -5.41 16.49
N LYS A 32 6.81 -4.57 17.46
CA LYS A 32 6.01 -3.43 17.90
C LYS A 32 6.41 -2.21 17.08
N ILE A 33 5.43 -1.53 16.50
CA ILE A 33 5.60 -0.28 15.76
C ILE A 33 4.61 0.76 16.28
N PRO A 34 4.87 2.07 16.10
CA PRO A 34 3.87 3.10 16.33
C PRO A 34 2.71 2.97 15.32
N GLY A 35 1.48 2.85 15.83
CA GLY A 35 0.31 2.54 15.01
C GLY A 35 0.22 1.05 14.64
N TYR A 36 -0.51 0.73 13.56
CA TYR A 36 -0.79 -0.65 13.13
C TYR A 36 -0.90 -0.76 11.61
N SER A 37 -0.85 -1.99 11.09
CA SER A 37 -1.20 -2.33 9.70
C SER A 37 -2.55 -3.04 9.68
N THR A 38 -3.41 -2.75 8.70
CA THR A 38 -4.66 -3.50 8.46
C THR A 38 -4.58 -4.39 7.24
N TYR A 39 -3.68 -4.08 6.32
CA TYR A 39 -3.41 -4.86 5.12
C TYR A 39 -1.91 -5.08 5.00
N LEU A 40 -1.50 -6.32 4.74
CA LEU A 40 -0.10 -6.70 4.51
C LEU A 40 0.00 -7.37 3.14
N HIS A 41 0.97 -6.92 2.34
CA HIS A 41 1.24 -7.44 1.01
C HIS A 41 2.70 -7.87 0.87
N PRO A 42 2.98 -9.16 0.57
CA PRO A 42 4.33 -9.59 0.22
C PRO A 42 4.80 -8.97 -1.10
N ILE A 43 5.86 -8.19 -1.07
CA ILE A 43 6.47 -7.64 -2.29
C ILE A 43 7.56 -8.55 -2.85
N ASP A 44 8.13 -9.41 -2.01
CA ASP A 44 8.96 -10.57 -2.35
C ASP A 44 9.03 -11.58 -1.18
N GLU A 45 9.96 -12.53 -1.22
CA GLU A 45 10.13 -13.59 -0.21
C GLU A 45 10.50 -13.10 1.19
N LYS A 46 11.12 -11.92 1.31
CA LYS A 46 11.70 -11.40 2.55
C LYS A 46 11.14 -10.04 2.95
N ARG A 47 10.29 -9.42 2.14
CA ARG A 47 9.76 -8.07 2.41
C ARG A 47 8.25 -8.01 2.28
N LEU A 48 7.63 -7.23 3.18
CA LEU A 48 6.21 -6.93 3.17
C LEU A 48 5.98 -5.42 3.13
N VAL A 49 4.94 -4.98 2.45
CA VAL A 49 4.36 -3.65 2.62
C VAL A 49 3.12 -3.77 3.49
N GLY A 50 3.03 -2.93 4.51
CA GLY A 50 1.82 -2.73 5.31
C GLY A 50 1.12 -1.43 4.98
N ILE A 51 -0.21 -1.47 4.86
CA ILE A 51 -1.07 -0.29 4.83
C ILE A 51 -1.86 -0.26 6.13
N GLY A 52 -1.88 0.89 6.80
CA GLY A 52 -2.57 1.03 8.07
C GLY A 52 -2.58 2.46 8.57
N ARG A 53 -2.46 2.64 9.89
CA ARG A 53 -2.53 3.94 10.54
C ARG A 53 -1.39 4.17 11.52
N ASP A 54 -0.97 5.43 11.67
CA ASP A 54 -0.10 5.87 12.77
C ASP A 54 -0.90 6.14 14.06
N GLU A 55 -0.22 6.53 15.15
CA GLU A 55 -0.90 6.86 16.41
C GLU A 55 -1.85 8.06 16.34
N ARG A 56 -1.78 8.85 15.27
CA ARG A 56 -2.67 10.01 15.01
C ARG A 56 -3.77 9.67 14.01
N ASN A 57 -4.02 8.39 13.74
CA ASN A 57 -4.97 7.87 12.75
C ASN A 57 -4.69 8.29 11.29
N ARG A 58 -3.50 8.80 10.98
CA ARG A 58 -3.10 9.12 9.61
C ARG A 58 -2.73 7.84 8.86
N LEU A 59 -3.05 7.82 7.57
CA LEU A 59 -2.72 6.72 6.68
C LEU A 59 -1.20 6.54 6.64
N LYS A 60 -0.77 5.30 6.90
CA LYS A 60 0.64 4.91 6.99
C LYS A 60 0.92 3.76 6.03
N ILE A 61 2.05 3.86 5.34
CA ILE A 61 2.69 2.77 4.61
C ILE A 61 3.93 2.36 5.40
N SER A 62 4.07 1.08 5.71
CA SER A 62 5.24 0.51 6.39
C SER A 62 5.92 -0.51 5.47
N LEU A 63 7.25 -0.51 5.43
CA LEU A 63 8.06 -1.52 4.75
C LEU A 63 8.74 -2.40 5.79
N PHE A 64 8.43 -3.69 5.76
CA PHE A 64 8.96 -4.67 6.70
C PHE A 64 9.95 -5.61 6.02
N LYS A 65 10.91 -6.06 6.80
CA LYS A 65 11.93 -7.04 6.43
C LYS A 65 11.89 -8.25 7.35
N LEU A 66 12.01 -9.43 6.75
CA LEU A 66 11.79 -10.75 7.33
C LEU A 66 12.96 -11.71 7.04
N GLU A 67 14.18 -11.21 6.86
CA GLU A 67 15.39 -12.03 6.68
C GLU A 67 15.52 -13.07 7.80
N ASP A 68 15.32 -12.64 9.03
CA ASP A 68 15.07 -13.49 10.19
C ASP A 68 13.61 -13.33 10.61
N LYS A 69 12.80 -14.34 10.30
CA LYS A 69 11.36 -14.37 10.62
C LYS A 69 11.08 -14.30 12.12
N THR A 70 12.06 -14.61 12.97
CA THR A 70 11.94 -14.47 14.42
C THR A 70 12.17 -13.05 14.91
N LYS A 71 12.80 -12.20 14.07
CA LYS A 71 13.16 -10.81 14.36
C LYS A 71 12.77 -9.89 13.20
N PRO A 72 11.46 -9.75 12.88
CA PRO A 72 11.00 -8.81 11.87
C PRO A 72 11.37 -7.36 12.22
N VAL A 73 11.63 -6.54 11.20
CA VAL A 73 11.97 -5.11 11.37
C VAL A 73 11.18 -4.22 10.40
N GLU A 74 10.77 -3.02 10.86
CA GLU A 74 10.23 -1.94 10.01
C GLU A 74 11.44 -1.12 9.53
N VAL A 75 11.78 -1.23 8.24
CA VAL A 75 12.96 -0.55 7.68
C VAL A 75 12.67 0.83 7.11
N ASP A 76 11.42 1.08 6.74
CA ASP A 76 10.98 2.42 6.36
C ASP A 76 9.47 2.57 6.55
N ARG A 77 9.02 3.83 6.61
CA ARG A 77 7.60 4.16 6.67
C ARG A 77 7.33 5.52 6.04
N TYR A 78 6.15 5.64 5.45
CA TYR A 78 5.65 6.89 4.89
C TYR A 78 4.29 7.21 5.51
N ILE A 79 4.12 8.42 6.06
CA ILE A 79 2.86 8.89 6.63
C ILE A 79 2.26 9.93 5.69
N LEU A 80 1.05 9.65 5.19
CA LEU A 80 0.36 10.53 4.26
C LEU A 80 -0.44 11.61 5.02
N PRO A 81 -0.68 12.78 4.40
CA PRO A 81 -1.59 13.81 4.93
C PRO A 81 -3.07 13.43 4.71
N LYS A 82 -3.42 12.15 4.88
CA LYS A 82 -4.77 11.59 4.70
C LYS A 82 -5.08 10.66 5.87
N TYR A 83 -6.36 10.44 6.17
CA TYR A 83 -6.81 9.56 7.26
C TYR A 83 -7.48 8.27 6.74
N TYR A 84 -7.68 8.20 5.43
CA TYR A 84 -8.47 7.17 4.80
C TYR A 84 -7.90 6.79 3.43
N SER A 85 -7.92 5.50 3.17
CA SER A 85 -7.74 4.90 1.87
C SER A 85 -8.67 3.69 1.78
N PRO A 86 -9.32 3.44 0.65
CA PRO A 86 -9.92 2.15 0.36
C PRO A 86 -8.97 0.96 0.62
N ALA A 87 -7.63 1.16 0.49
CA ALA A 87 -6.64 0.10 0.65
C ALA A 87 -6.49 -0.39 2.09
N LEU A 88 -7.09 0.31 3.06
CA LEU A 88 -7.13 -0.13 4.46
C LEU A 88 -7.98 -1.40 4.66
N TYR A 89 -8.97 -1.63 3.81
CA TYR A 89 -9.94 -2.72 3.98
C TYR A 89 -10.35 -3.41 2.67
N ASN A 90 -9.98 -2.86 1.51
CA ASN A 90 -10.26 -3.43 0.20
C ASN A 90 -8.96 -3.71 -0.57
N PRO A 91 -8.48 -4.97 -0.60
CA PRO A 91 -7.25 -5.34 -1.29
C PRO A 91 -7.22 -4.98 -2.78
N HIS A 92 -8.38 -4.86 -3.44
CA HIS A 92 -8.44 -4.52 -4.87
C HIS A 92 -8.08 -3.05 -5.15
N SER A 93 -7.97 -2.21 -4.12
CA SER A 93 -7.55 -0.80 -4.25
C SER A 93 -6.06 -0.59 -4.02
N PHE A 94 -5.33 -1.63 -3.64
CA PHE A 94 -3.88 -1.65 -3.57
C PHE A 94 -3.35 -2.23 -4.89
N LEU A 95 -2.39 -1.56 -5.50
CA LEU A 95 -1.70 -2.08 -6.68
C LEU A 95 -0.19 -2.13 -6.43
N TRP A 96 0.39 -3.32 -6.61
CA TRP A 96 1.83 -3.53 -6.59
C TRP A 96 2.28 -4.04 -7.96
N ASP A 97 3.06 -3.22 -8.65
CA ASP A 97 3.79 -3.62 -9.85
C ASP A 97 5.18 -4.11 -9.43
N ARG A 98 5.35 -5.44 -9.47
CA ARG A 98 6.59 -6.12 -9.06
C ARG A 98 7.77 -5.74 -9.95
N ASP A 99 7.57 -5.61 -11.25
CA ASP A 99 8.66 -5.43 -12.21
C ASP A 99 9.25 -4.03 -12.10
N ASN A 100 8.38 -3.02 -11.95
CA ASN A 100 8.80 -1.63 -11.78
C ASN A 100 9.07 -1.24 -10.31
N LYS A 101 8.67 -2.11 -9.37
CA LYS A 101 8.70 -1.90 -7.91
C LYS A 101 7.90 -0.67 -7.48
N VAL A 102 6.69 -0.57 -8.01
CA VAL A 102 5.81 0.58 -7.83
C VAL A 102 4.57 0.17 -7.04
N LEU A 103 4.31 0.92 -5.98
CA LEU A 103 3.13 0.79 -5.13
C LEU A 103 2.19 1.96 -5.42
N ILE A 104 0.93 1.66 -5.72
CA ILE A 104 -0.10 2.69 -5.95
C ILE A 104 -1.26 2.47 -4.97
N ILE A 105 -1.66 3.54 -4.28
CA ILE A 105 -2.81 3.52 -3.36
C ILE A 105 -3.68 4.79 -3.51
N PRO A 106 -5.01 4.68 -3.49
CA PRO A 106 -5.91 5.83 -3.41
C PRO A 106 -5.94 6.46 -2.01
N GLY A 107 -6.27 7.74 -1.91
CA GLY A 107 -6.43 8.48 -0.66
C GLY A 107 -7.36 9.69 -0.83
N GLY A 108 -8.67 9.44 -0.81
CA GLY A 108 -9.69 10.44 -1.14
C GLY A 108 -9.70 10.69 -2.65
N ASN A 109 -9.54 11.95 -3.05
CA ASN A 109 -9.40 12.35 -4.46
C ASN A 109 -7.97 12.25 -5.02
N SER A 110 -7.01 11.80 -4.21
CA SER A 110 -5.64 11.59 -4.63
C SER A 110 -5.36 10.11 -4.92
N CYS A 111 -4.55 9.82 -5.93
CA CYS A 111 -3.87 8.54 -6.13
C CYS A 111 -2.37 8.75 -5.88
N TYR A 112 -1.80 8.01 -4.92
CA TYR A 112 -0.41 8.14 -4.56
C TYR A 112 0.43 7.04 -5.20
N ILE A 113 1.50 7.44 -5.87
CA ILE A 113 2.41 6.55 -6.59
C ILE A 113 3.75 6.56 -5.87
N PHE A 114 4.14 5.43 -5.32
CA PHE A 114 5.39 5.23 -4.59
C PHE A 114 6.31 4.29 -5.34
N LYS A 115 7.60 4.56 -5.31
CA LYS A 115 8.63 3.59 -5.69
C LYS A 115 9.25 3.00 -4.44
N ILE A 116 9.39 1.68 -4.42
CA ILE A 116 10.10 0.96 -3.36
C ILE A 116 11.41 0.47 -3.95
N ASP A 117 12.52 1.08 -3.54
CA ASP A 117 13.85 0.59 -3.90
C ASP A 117 14.65 0.24 -2.65
N ARG A 118 15.20 -0.98 -2.66
CA ARG A 118 15.82 -1.62 -1.50
C ARG A 118 14.92 -1.49 -0.26
N ASP A 119 15.30 -0.63 0.67
CA ASP A 119 14.63 -0.47 1.96
C ASP A 119 14.00 0.91 2.08
N ARG A 120 13.65 1.56 0.97
CA ARG A 120 13.14 2.93 0.97
C ARG A 120 11.85 3.07 0.17
N ILE A 121 10.87 3.71 0.78
CA ILE A 121 9.63 4.17 0.18
C ILE A 121 9.86 5.62 -0.29
N SER A 122 9.58 5.90 -1.56
CA SER A 122 9.69 7.25 -2.12
C SER A 122 8.43 7.61 -2.88
N LEU A 123 7.74 8.68 -2.46
CA LEU A 123 6.65 9.26 -3.24
C LEU A 123 7.21 9.78 -4.57
N LYS A 124 6.62 9.34 -5.68
CA LYS A 124 6.96 9.80 -7.03
C LYS A 124 5.95 10.81 -7.53
N MET A 125 4.68 10.58 -7.26
CA MET A 125 3.60 11.45 -7.72
C MET A 125 2.40 11.33 -6.80
N GLU A 126 1.74 12.47 -6.57
CA GLU A 126 0.35 12.54 -6.11
C GLU A 126 -0.50 12.98 -7.30
N ASP A 127 -1.26 12.05 -7.86
CA ASP A 127 -2.21 12.32 -8.93
C ASP A 127 -3.56 12.73 -8.33
N ILE A 128 -4.06 13.92 -8.67
CA ILE A 128 -5.24 14.51 -8.02
C ILE A 128 -6.40 14.56 -9.01
N HIS A 129 -7.48 13.86 -8.70
CA HIS A 129 -8.73 13.90 -9.45
C HIS A 129 -9.73 14.90 -8.86
N LYS A 130 -10.75 15.23 -9.65
CA LYS A 130 -11.97 15.97 -9.25
C LYS A 130 -12.89 15.12 -8.36
N GLY A 131 -12.83 13.79 -8.48
CA GLY A 131 -13.63 12.84 -7.71
C GLY A 131 -12.77 11.91 -6.85
N ASN A 132 -13.40 11.12 -5.98
CA ASN A 132 -12.69 10.12 -5.19
C ASN A 132 -12.08 9.04 -6.10
N VAL A 133 -10.80 8.76 -5.90
CA VAL A 133 -10.09 7.68 -6.60
C VAL A 133 -10.50 6.35 -5.99
N LEU A 134 -10.90 5.43 -6.85
CA LEU A 134 -11.36 4.11 -6.46
C LEU A 134 -10.30 3.05 -6.70
N ARG A 135 -9.64 3.10 -7.86
CA ARG A 135 -8.79 2.03 -8.38
C ARG A 135 -7.65 2.58 -9.23
N SER A 136 -6.64 1.75 -9.40
CA SER A 136 -5.62 1.92 -10.41
C SER A 136 -5.36 0.59 -11.11
N LEU A 137 -4.87 0.65 -12.34
CA LEU A 137 -4.42 -0.51 -13.11
C LEU A 137 -3.24 -0.10 -13.99
N TYR A 138 -2.37 -1.07 -14.29
CA TYR A 138 -1.18 -0.87 -15.11
C TYR A 138 -1.26 -1.75 -16.35
N ILE A 139 -1.00 -1.18 -17.53
CA ILE A 139 -0.96 -1.90 -18.81
C ILE A 139 0.23 -1.38 -19.62
N ASN A 140 1.20 -2.25 -19.90
CA ASN A 140 2.49 -1.84 -20.50
C ASN A 140 3.04 -0.63 -19.74
N SER A 141 3.75 0.33 -20.32
CA SER A 141 4.33 1.44 -19.54
C SER A 141 3.35 2.51 -19.03
N TYR A 142 2.04 2.26 -19.02
CA TYR A 142 1.02 3.24 -18.62
C TYR A 142 0.25 2.82 -17.37
N LEU A 143 0.12 3.77 -16.45
CA LEU A 143 -0.72 3.70 -15.27
C LEU A 143 -2.05 4.40 -15.56
N TYR A 144 -3.15 3.73 -15.23
CA TYR A 144 -4.48 4.29 -15.29
C TYR A 144 -5.00 4.43 -13.87
N THR A 145 -5.37 5.64 -13.49
CA THR A 145 -6.01 5.97 -12.21
C THR A 145 -7.46 6.30 -12.46
N LEU A 146 -8.36 5.68 -11.70
CA LEU A 146 -9.80 5.73 -11.93
C LEU A 146 -10.50 6.31 -10.72
N SER A 147 -11.20 7.42 -10.92
CA SER A 147 -12.09 8.05 -9.95
C SER A 147 -13.55 7.97 -10.42
N ASN A 148 -14.47 8.42 -9.57
CA ASN A 148 -15.90 8.46 -9.91
C ASN A 148 -16.24 9.35 -11.12
N SER A 149 -15.35 10.27 -11.50
CA SER A 149 -15.61 11.29 -12.54
C SER A 149 -14.49 11.43 -13.56
N GLN A 150 -13.33 10.80 -13.36
CA GLN A 150 -12.19 10.93 -14.25
C GLN A 150 -11.35 9.66 -14.32
N ILE A 151 -10.74 9.44 -15.49
CA ILE A 151 -9.62 8.52 -15.69
C ILE A 151 -8.41 9.37 -16.06
N HIS A 152 -7.29 9.22 -15.35
CA HIS A 152 -6.01 9.78 -15.80
C HIS A 152 -5.13 8.64 -16.31
N ILE A 153 -4.37 8.93 -17.37
CA ILE A 153 -3.42 8.02 -18.01
C ILE A 153 -2.05 8.64 -17.84
N ILE A 154 -1.16 7.94 -17.15
CA ILE A 154 0.15 8.43 -16.72
C ILE A 154 1.22 7.53 -17.33
N ASP A 155 2.24 8.13 -17.94
CA ASP A 155 3.41 7.40 -18.41
C ASP A 155 4.33 7.10 -17.23
N MET A 156 4.64 5.82 -16.96
CA MET A 156 5.42 5.44 -15.77
C MET A 156 6.92 5.69 -15.92
N ARG A 157 7.39 6.11 -17.11
CA ARG A 157 8.81 6.38 -17.37
C ARG A 157 9.25 7.73 -16.79
N ASP A 158 8.37 8.72 -16.87
CA ASP A 158 8.59 10.11 -16.43
C ASP A 158 7.52 10.61 -15.43
N TRP A 159 6.43 9.87 -15.26
CA TRP A 159 5.27 10.20 -14.42
C TRP A 159 4.41 11.35 -14.96
N ASP A 160 4.50 11.64 -16.26
CA ASP A 160 3.67 12.67 -16.88
C ASP A 160 2.25 12.16 -17.16
N ILE A 161 1.26 13.02 -16.90
CA ILE A 161 -0.13 12.77 -17.31
C ILE A 161 -0.21 12.94 -18.83
N VAL A 162 -0.41 11.82 -19.53
CA VAL A 162 -0.57 11.79 -20.99
C VAL A 162 -1.97 12.23 -21.39
N LYS A 163 -2.98 11.84 -20.60
CA LYS A 163 -4.38 12.14 -20.92
C LYS A 163 -5.26 12.09 -19.68
N GLU A 164 -6.21 13.01 -19.63
CA GLU A 164 -7.36 12.97 -18.72
C GLU A 164 -8.65 12.76 -19.51
N ILE A 165 -9.53 11.92 -18.98
CA ILE A 165 -10.86 11.65 -19.52
C ILE A 165 -11.89 11.91 -18.43
N THR A 166 -12.83 12.82 -18.66
CA THR A 166 -13.97 13.03 -17.76
C THR A 166 -15.07 12.00 -18.07
N ILE A 167 -15.55 11.31 -17.05
CA ILE A 167 -16.68 10.39 -17.13
C ILE A 167 -17.95 11.19 -16.79
N GLY A 168 -18.94 11.18 -17.68
CA GLY A 168 -20.26 11.78 -17.43
C GLY A 168 -20.58 13.08 -18.19
N GLU A 169 -19.67 13.58 -19.04
CA GLU A 169 -20.06 14.52 -20.10
C GLU A 169 -20.52 13.70 -21.31
N ASN A 170 -21.72 14.01 -21.82
CA ASN A 170 -22.27 13.34 -23.00
C ASN A 170 -21.24 13.39 -24.14
N LEU A 171 -20.90 12.23 -24.70
CA LEU A 171 -20.22 12.15 -25.99
C LEU A 171 -21.16 12.77 -27.02
N SER A 172 -20.96 14.05 -27.32
CA SER A 172 -21.61 14.77 -28.42
C SER A 172 -20.95 14.43 -29.74
#